data_AF-A0A538HMZ8-F1
#
_entry.id   AF-A0A538HMZ8-F1
#
_cell.length_a   1.000
_cell.length_b   1.000
_cell.length_c   1.000
_cell.angle_alpha   90.00
_cell.angle_beta   90.00
_cell.angle_gamma   90.00
#
_symmetry.space_group_name_H-M   'P 1'
#
loop_
_entity.id
_entity.type
_entity.pdbx_description
1 polymer ?
#
loop_
_entity_poly.entity_id
_entity_poly.type
_entity_poly.pdbx_seq_one_letter_code
_entity_poly.pdbx_strand_id
1 'polypeptide(L)' 'MRPDVTASNYEVAVVGAGQAGLAIGHLLRGQGRRFTILERAHEIAPAWRERWGSL' A
#
# COMPACT_ATOMS: atom_id res chain seq x y z
N MET A 1 20.99 -10.49 -19.46
CA MET A 1 19.76 -11.07 -18.89
C MET A 1 19.66 -10.57 -17.46
N ARG A 2 18.69 -9.70 -17.17
CA ARG A 2 18.46 -9.03 -15.87
C ARG A 2 17.36 -9.80 -15.13
N PRO A 3 17.38 -9.87 -13.79
CA PRO A 3 16.77 -10.97 -13.05
C PRO A 3 15.27 -11.09 -13.32
N ASP A 4 14.84 -12.35 -13.41
CA ASP A 4 13.49 -12.83 -13.17
C ASP A 4 13.05 -12.40 -11.77
N VAL A 5 12.61 -11.15 -11.64
CA VAL A 5 11.77 -10.75 -10.52
C VAL A 5 10.56 -11.64 -10.62
N THR A 6 10.43 -12.61 -9.72
CA THR A 6 9.26 -13.47 -9.57
C THR A 6 8.03 -12.58 -9.51
N ALA A 7 7.42 -12.35 -10.68
CA ALA A 7 6.38 -11.35 -10.84
C ALA A 7 5.16 -11.87 -10.08
N SER A 8 5.05 -11.43 -8.84
CA SER A 8 3.82 -11.51 -8.09
C SER A 8 2.81 -10.76 -8.94
N ASN A 9 1.91 -11.51 -9.57
CA ASN A 9 1.10 -11.04 -10.68
C ASN A 9 -0.05 -10.18 -10.13
N TYR A 10 0.28 -9.00 -9.61
CA TYR A 10 -0.65 -8.03 -9.08
C TYR A 10 -1.38 -7.34 -10.23
N GLU A 11 -2.70 -7.26 -10.11
CA GLU A 11 -3.58 -6.61 -11.09
C GLU A 11 -3.66 -5.10 -10.84
N VAL A 12 -3.47 -4.67 -9.59
CA VAL A 12 -3.60 -3.29 -9.15
C VAL A 12 -2.41 -2.90 -8.27
N ALA A 13 -1.84 -1.72 -8.53
CA ALA A 13 -0.88 -1.06 -7.64
C ALA A 13 -1.52 0.21 -7.08
N VAL A 14 -1.61 0.30 -5.75
CA VAL A 14 -2.06 1.49 -5.02
C VAL A 14 -0.82 2.25 -4.54
N VAL A 15 -0.69 3.52 -4.89
CA VAL A 15 0.42 4.37 -4.48
C VAL A 15 -0.02 5.25 -3.30
N GLY A 16 0.66 5.11 -2.18
CA GLY A 16 0.38 5.73 -0.89
C GLY A 16 -0.31 4.77 0.08
N ALA A 17 0.29 4.51 1.24
CA ALA A 17 -0.31 3.73 2.34
C ALA A 17 -0.91 4.62 3.44
N GLY A 18 -1.43 5.79 3.04
CA GLY A 18 -2.29 6.63 3.88
C GLY A 18 -3.71 6.09 3.98
N GLN A 19 -4.62 6.88 4.57
CA GLN A 19 -6.01 6.45 4.79
C GLN A 19 -6.75 6.05 3.51
N ALA A 20 -6.62 6.85 2.45
CA ALA A 20 -7.25 6.57 1.17
C ALA A 20 -6.73 5.27 0.56
N GLY A 21 -5.40 5.07 0.55
CA GLY A 21 -4.80 3.85 0.02
C GLY A 21 -5.19 2.59 0.79
N LEU A 22 -5.25 2.67 2.13
CA LEU A 22 -5.71 1.56 2.97
C LEU A 22 -7.21 1.26 2.78
N ALA A 23 -8.05 2.29 2.62
CA ALA A 23 -9.47 2.11 2.32
C ALA A 23 -9.68 1.42 0.96
N ILE A 24 -8.93 1.83 -0.07
CA ILE A 24 -8.95 1.17 -1.37
C ILE A 24 -8.45 -0.27 -1.26
N GLY A 25 -7.35 -0.52 -0.52
CA GLY A 25 -6.84 -1.87 -0.27
C GLY A 25 -7.87 -2.78 0.40
N HIS A 26 -8.63 -2.25 1.36
CA HIS A 26 -9.71 -2.99 2.01
C HIS A 26 -10.80 -3.41 1.00
N LEU A 27 -11.23 -2.50 0.13
CA LEU A 27 -12.22 -2.80 -0.91
C LEU A 27 -11.70 -3.82 -1.93
N LEU A 28 -10.46 -3.67 -2.40
CA LEU A 28 -9.83 -4.61 -3.33
C LEU A 28 -9.71 -6.01 -2.74
N ARG A 29 -9.40 -6.10 -1.44
CA ARG A 29 -9.39 -7.37 -0.71
C ARG A 29 -10.79 -8.00 -0.64
N GLY A 30 -11.83 -7.20 -0.36
CA GLY A 30 -13.22 -7.68 -0.35
C GLY A 30 -13.69 -8.20 -1.71
N GLN A 31 -13.10 -7.70 -2.80
CA GLN A 31 -13.35 -8.17 -4.17
C GLN A 31 -12.47 -9.35 -4.61
N GLY A 32 -11.58 -9.85 -3.75
CA GLY A 32 -10.67 -10.96 -4.08
C GLY A 32 -9.59 -10.60 -5.11
N ARG A 33 -9.31 -9.30 -5.34
CA ARG A 33 -8.31 -8.87 -6.31
C ARG A 33 -6.89 -9.04 -5.77
N ARG A 34 -5.95 -9.33 -6.66
CA ARG A 34 -4.52 -9.32 -6.31
C ARG A 34 -3.97 -7.91 -6.47
N PHE A 35 -3.56 -7.29 -5.37
CA PHE A 35 -3.04 -5.93 -5.39
C PHE A 35 -1.83 -5.77 -4.46
N THR A 36 -1.08 -4.70 -4.68
CA THR A 36 -0.02 -4.24 -3.79
C THR A 36 -0.22 -2.77 -3.44
N ILE A 37 0.22 -2.36 -2.24
CA ILE A 37 0.23 -0.96 -1.80
C ILE A 37 1.69 -0.57 -1.61
N LEU A 38 2.10 0.54 -2.23
CA LEU A 38 3.46 1.07 -2.14
C LEU A 38 3.45 2.39 -1.39
N GLU A 39 4.34 2.53 -0.41
CA GLU A 39 4.51 3.75 0.36
C GLU A 39 5.99 4.13 0.37
N ARG A 40 6.26 5.44 0.30
CA ARG A 40 7.62 5.99 0.37
C ARG A 40 8.15 5.95 1.80
N ALA A 41 7.29 6.24 2.77
CA ALA A 41 7.65 6.13 4.18
C ALA A 41 7.97 4.68 4.56
N HIS A 42 8.80 4.51 5.58
CA HIS A 42 9.17 3.19 6.11
C HIS A 42 8.00 2.48 6.81
N GLU A 43 6.90 3.20 7.07
CA GLU A 43 5.77 2.71 7.83
C GLU A 43 4.44 3.15 7.19
N ILE A 44 3.36 2.40 7.43
CA ILE A 44 2.02 2.74 6.95
C ILE A 44 1.43 3.95 7.70
N ALA A 45 0.51 4.67 7.06
CA ALA A 45 -0.17 5.83 7.62
C ALA A 45 0.76 6.87 8.31
N PRO A 46 1.87 7.30 7.67
CA PRO A 46 2.86 8.18 8.28
C PRO A 46 2.26 9.53 8.73
N ALA A 47 1.35 10.10 7.93
CA ALA A 47 0.68 11.37 8.24
C ALA A 47 -0.13 11.36 9.55
N TRP A 48 -0.59 10.19 10.01
CA TRP A 48 -1.29 10.07 11.30
C TRP A 48 -0.31 10.03 12.48
N ARG A 49 0.89 9.46 12.30
CA ARG A 49 1.91 9.40 13.36
C ARG A 49 2.62 10.73 13.55
N GLU A 50 2.96 11.39 12.44
CA GLU A 50 3.66 12.68 12.48
C GLU A 50 2.78 13.81 13.06
N ARG A 51 1.45 13.69 12.95
CA ARG A 51 0.51 14.72 13.42
C ARG A 51 0.19 14.64 14.92
N TRP A 52 0.41 13.51 15.56
CA TRP A 52 0.09 13.30 16.99
C TRP A 52 1.32 12.98 17.85
N GLY A 53 2.53 13.35 17.42
CA GLY A 53 3.75 13.17 18.22
C GLY A 53 3.81 13.98 19.52
N SER A 54 2.77 14.76 19.84
CA SER A 54 2.63 15.56 21.06
C SER A 54 1.54 15.07 22.01
N LEU A 55 0.95 13.89 21.78
CA LEU A 55 0.01 13.24 22.70
C LEU A 55 0.68 12.12 23.48
#